data_AF-A0AAY4BVM6-F1
#
_entry.id   AF-A0AAY4BVM6-F1
#
_cell.length_a   1.000
_cell.length_b   1.000
_cell.length_c   1.000
_cell.angle_alpha   90.00
_cell.angle_beta   90.00
_cell.angle_gamma   90.00
#
_symmetry.space_group_name_H-M   'P 1'
#
loop_
_entity.id
_entity.type
_entity.pdbx_description
1 polymer ?
#
loop_
_entity_poly.entity_id
_entity_poly.type
_entity_poly.pdbx_seq_one_letter_code
_entity_poly.pdbx_strand_id
1 'polypeptide(L)'
;VPPRRHSGTRCPAAFHEQRRSLERARTEDYLKRKIRSRPERAELVRMHILEETSAEPSLQAKQLQLKRARLADDLNDKISHRPGPMDLIHKNILPIHSSIKQAIIGTFTSNTSYLFKHLPAPVGGVKGGLECWTPSPACSSGRS
;
A
#
# COMPACT_ATOMS: atom_id res chain seq x y z
N VAL A 1 -10.68 -11.82 -26.20
CA VAL A 1 -10.50 -12.32 -27.59
C VAL A 1 -9.02 -12.29 -27.91
N PRO A 2 -8.34 -13.44 -28.14
CA PRO A 2 -6.94 -13.43 -28.56
C PRO A 2 -6.85 -12.88 -30.00
N PRO A 3 -5.76 -12.20 -30.39
CA PRO A 3 -5.63 -11.68 -31.74
C PRO A 3 -5.62 -12.85 -32.75
N ARG A 4 -6.43 -12.72 -33.80
CA ARG A 4 -6.47 -13.68 -34.91
C ARG A 4 -5.05 -13.79 -35.49
N ARG A 5 -4.51 -15.00 -35.57
CA ARG A 5 -3.24 -15.24 -36.28
C ARG A 5 -3.49 -14.94 -37.75
N HIS A 6 -2.99 -13.80 -38.21
CA HIS A 6 -2.76 -13.59 -39.64
C HIS A 6 -1.93 -14.77 -40.11
N SER A 7 -2.42 -15.55 -41.07
CA SER A 7 -1.65 -16.60 -41.73
C SER A 7 -0.48 -15.90 -42.43
N GLY A 8 0.66 -15.85 -41.73
CA GLY A 8 1.86 -15.20 -42.22
C GLY A 8 2.28 -15.83 -43.52
N THR A 9 2.37 -15.01 -44.57
CA THR A 9 3.18 -15.30 -45.75
C THR A 9 4.56 -15.68 -45.26
N ARG A 10 4.85 -16.99 -45.26
CA ARG A 10 6.17 -17.51 -44.93
C ARG A 10 7.13 -16.88 -45.92
N CYS A 11 8.19 -16.27 -45.38
CA CYS A 11 9.26 -15.71 -46.19
C CYS A 11 9.78 -16.83 -47.12
N PRO A 12 9.96 -16.57 -48.43
CA PRO A 12 10.42 -17.58 -49.37
C PRO A 12 11.71 -18.27 -48.87
N ALA A 13 11.82 -19.59 -49.06
CA ALA A 13 12.94 -20.38 -48.52
C ALA A 13 14.32 -19.83 -48.94
N ALA A 14 14.43 -19.25 -50.13
CA ALA A 14 15.63 -18.62 -50.66
C ALA A 14 16.18 -17.47 -49.79
N PHE A 15 15.32 -16.74 -49.07
CA PHE A 15 15.70 -15.56 -48.27
C PHE A 15 15.68 -15.81 -46.77
N HIS A 16 15.49 -17.06 -46.34
CA HIS A 16 15.37 -17.40 -44.94
C HIS A 16 16.63 -17.02 -44.13
N GLU A 17 17.83 -17.28 -44.67
CA GLU A 17 19.08 -16.95 -43.98
C GLU A 17 19.35 -15.44 -43.94
N GLN A 18 19.07 -14.73 -45.03
CA GLN A 18 19.20 -13.27 -45.07
C GLN A 18 18.26 -12.60 -44.07
N ARG A 19 17.00 -13.04 -43.99
CA ARG A 19 16.05 -12.56 -42.98
C ARG A 19 16.56 -12.83 -41.57
N ARG A 20 17.04 -14.05 -41.31
CA ARG A 20 17.59 -14.44 -40.00
C ARG A 20 18.81 -13.58 -39.64
N SER A 21 19.71 -13.33 -40.58
CA SER A 21 20.87 -12.46 -40.42
C SER A 21 20.46 -11.02 -40.11
N LEU A 22 19.48 -10.48 -40.83
CA LEU A 22 18.96 -9.13 -40.60
C LEU A 22 18.29 -9.02 -39.22
N GLU A 23 17.49 -10.01 -38.83
CA GLU A 23 16.90 -10.11 -37.49
C GLU A 23 17.97 -10.15 -36.39
N ARG A 24 19.07 -10.91 -36.60
CA ARG A 24 20.23 -10.92 -35.69
C ARG A 24 20.93 -9.57 -35.62
N ALA A 25 21.24 -8.95 -36.76
CA ALA A 25 21.89 -7.64 -36.78
C ALA A 25 21.05 -6.59 -36.04
N ARG A 26 19.71 -6.61 -36.23
CA ARG A 26 18.78 -5.75 -35.48
C ARG A 26 18.85 -5.97 -33.97
N THR A 27 18.86 -7.22 -33.51
CA THR A 27 18.95 -7.50 -32.07
C THR A 27 20.32 -7.14 -31.52
N GLU A 28 21.39 -7.40 -32.25
CA GLU A 28 22.75 -7.01 -31.88
C GLU A 28 22.89 -5.50 -31.72
N ASP A 29 22.43 -4.71 -32.69
CA ASP A 29 22.51 -3.25 -32.63
C ASP A 29 21.65 -2.67 -31.49
N TYR A 30 20.46 -3.26 -31.29
CA TYR A 30 19.60 -2.90 -30.16
C TYR A 30 20.28 -3.17 -28.81
N LEU A 31 20.89 -4.36 -28.64
CA LEU A 31 21.58 -4.74 -27.42
C LEU A 31 22.83 -3.88 -27.19
N LYS A 32 23.65 -3.63 -28.22
CA LYS A 32 24.82 -2.73 -28.15
C LYS A 32 24.44 -1.34 -27.65
N ARG A 33 23.30 -0.80 -28.10
CA ARG A 33 22.77 0.48 -27.58
C ARG A 33 22.32 0.37 -26.12
N LYS A 34 21.57 -0.69 -25.74
CA LYS A 34 21.07 -0.88 -24.38
C LYS A 34 22.16 -1.16 -23.34
N ILE A 35 23.24 -1.83 -23.73
CA ILE A 35 24.38 -2.09 -22.84
C ILE A 35 25.10 -0.78 -22.51
N ARG A 36 25.27 0.12 -23.50
CA ARG A 36 25.90 1.44 -23.28
C ARG A 36 25.07 2.34 -22.37
N SER A 37 23.75 2.27 -22.46
CA SER A 37 22.83 3.05 -21.60
C SER A 37 22.31 2.26 -20.41
N ARG A 38 23.05 1.25 -19.94
CA ARG A 38 22.64 0.44 -18.79
C ARG A 38 22.74 1.27 -17.50
N PRO A 39 21.62 1.46 -16.78
CA PRO A 39 21.64 2.19 -15.51
C PRO A 39 22.39 1.42 -14.43
N GLU A 40 22.95 2.16 -13.47
CA GLU A 40 23.66 1.60 -12.33
C GLU A 40 22.68 1.06 -11.27
N ARG A 41 23.15 0.16 -10.40
CA ARG A 41 22.30 -0.40 -9.34
C ARG A 41 21.75 0.70 -8.42
N ALA A 42 22.58 1.67 -8.02
CA ALA A 42 22.14 2.76 -7.16
C ALA A 42 21.00 3.58 -7.78
N GLU A 43 21.02 3.79 -9.11
CA GLU A 43 19.94 4.50 -9.81
C GLU A 43 18.62 3.74 -9.76
N LEU A 44 18.65 2.42 -10.00
CA LEU A 44 17.47 1.56 -9.90
C LEU A 44 16.88 1.52 -8.50
N VAL A 45 17.75 1.56 -7.49
CA VAL A 45 17.36 1.63 -6.07
C VAL A 45 16.72 2.98 -5.74
N ARG A 46 17.32 4.10 -6.16
CA ARG A 46 16.76 5.45 -6.00
C ARG A 46 15.37 5.59 -6.63
N MET A 47 15.16 4.93 -7.77
CA MET A 47 13.88 4.88 -8.46
C MET A 47 12.87 3.91 -7.84
N HIS A 48 13.22 3.20 -6.76
CA HIS A 48 12.42 2.16 -6.11
C HIS A 48 12.03 1.00 -7.04
N ILE A 49 12.89 0.69 -8.03
CA ILE A 49 12.76 -0.51 -8.88
C ILE A 49 13.41 -1.72 -8.19
N LEU A 50 14.57 -1.51 -7.57
CA LEU A 50 15.26 -2.51 -6.75
C LEU A 50 15.22 -2.12 -5.28
N GLU A 51 15.23 -3.13 -4.41
CA GLU A 51 15.28 -2.91 -2.97
C GLU A 51 16.68 -2.50 -2.47
N GLU A 52 16.72 -1.66 -1.44
CA GLU A 52 17.92 -1.21 -0.73
C GLU A 52 18.52 -2.31 0.17
N THR A 53 18.68 -3.54 -0.34
CA THR A 53 19.15 -4.66 0.47
C THR A 53 20.33 -5.38 -0.16
N SER A 54 21.29 -5.79 0.67
CA SER A 54 22.43 -6.66 0.30
C SER A 54 22.09 -8.16 0.35
N ALA A 55 20.84 -8.52 0.62
CA ALA A 55 20.38 -9.89 0.75
C ALA A 55 20.25 -10.56 -0.63
N GLU A 56 20.39 -11.89 -0.62
CA GLU A 56 20.28 -12.72 -1.81
C GLU A 56 18.89 -12.57 -2.46
N PRO A 57 18.79 -12.56 -3.82
CA PRO A 57 17.54 -12.28 -4.54
C PRO A 57 16.32 -13.11 -4.13
N SER A 58 16.49 -14.39 -3.76
CA SER A 58 15.38 -15.25 -3.36
C SER A 58 14.76 -14.85 -2.01
N LEU A 59 15.49 -14.15 -1.15
CA LEU A 59 15.02 -13.71 0.18
C LEU A 59 14.38 -12.32 0.18
N GLN A 60 14.67 -11.48 -0.81
CA GLN A 60 14.26 -10.07 -0.83
C GLN A 60 12.75 -9.89 -0.67
N ALA A 61 11.95 -10.70 -1.37
CA ALA A 61 10.49 -10.63 -1.30
C ALA A 61 9.96 -10.89 0.12
N LYS A 62 10.50 -11.93 0.79
CA LYS A 62 10.11 -12.28 2.17
C LYS A 62 10.57 -11.22 3.17
N GLN A 63 11.77 -10.70 3.00
CA GLN A 63 12.29 -9.62 3.84
C GLN A 63 11.45 -8.36 3.74
N LEU A 64 11.03 -7.98 2.53
CA LEU A 64 10.15 -6.83 2.31
C LEU A 64 8.78 -7.04 2.96
N GLN A 65 8.22 -8.24 2.85
CA GLN A 65 6.97 -8.58 3.52
C GLN A 65 7.09 -8.45 5.05
N LEU A 66 8.17 -8.98 5.64
CA LEU A 66 8.44 -8.86 7.06
C LEU A 66 8.62 -7.39 7.49
N LYS A 67 9.38 -6.61 6.71
CA LYS A 67 9.58 -5.18 6.95
C LYS A 67 8.25 -4.42 6.96
N ARG A 68 7.36 -4.71 6.01
CA ARG A 68 6.03 -4.10 5.93
C ARG A 68 5.14 -4.50 7.11
N ALA A 69 5.13 -5.78 7.49
CA ALA A 69 4.34 -6.26 8.62
C ALA A 69 4.76 -5.56 9.92
N ARG A 70 6.07 -5.53 10.22
CA ARG A 70 6.60 -4.84 11.40
C ARG A 70 6.23 -3.36 11.42
N LEU A 71 6.36 -2.67 10.28
CA LEU A 71 5.98 -1.26 10.19
C LEU A 71 4.47 -1.07 10.42
N ALA A 72 3.63 -1.98 9.93
CA ALA A 72 2.19 -1.90 10.16
C ALA A 72 1.85 -2.07 11.66
N ASP A 73 2.47 -3.05 12.31
CA ASP A 73 2.27 -3.30 13.75
C ASP A 73 2.75 -2.10 14.58
N ASP A 74 3.98 -1.60 14.31
CA ASP A 74 4.55 -0.42 14.99
C ASP A 74 3.68 0.84 14.81
N LEU A 75 3.09 1.03 13.62
CA LEU A 75 2.20 2.14 13.35
C LEU A 75 0.85 1.96 14.06
N ASN A 76 0.33 0.74 14.11
CA ASN A 76 -0.92 0.43 14.80
C ASN A 76 -0.81 0.75 16.31
N ASP A 77 0.32 0.40 16.94
CA ASP A 77 0.60 0.73 18.33
C ASP A 77 0.71 2.24 18.57
N LYS A 78 1.28 2.98 17.63
CA LYS A 78 1.36 4.46 17.71
C LYS A 78 0.01 5.13 17.52
N ILE A 79 -0.84 4.55 16.67
CA ILE A 79 -2.19 5.07 16.40
C ILE A 79 -3.13 4.79 17.57
N SER A 80 -3.00 3.64 18.24
CA SER A 80 -3.82 3.30 19.41
C SER A 80 -3.60 4.26 20.58
N HIS A 81 -2.37 4.74 20.78
CA HIS A 81 -2.01 5.74 21.79
C HIS A 81 -2.10 7.19 21.29
N ARG A 82 -2.87 7.45 20.22
CA ARG A 82 -3.00 8.79 19.66
C ARG A 82 -3.65 9.73 20.69
N PRO A 83 -2.97 10.82 21.11
CA PRO A 83 -3.49 11.72 22.13
C PRO A 83 -4.77 12.40 21.67
N GLY A 84 -5.70 12.60 22.61
CA GLY A 84 -6.95 13.27 22.35
C GLY A 84 -6.78 14.77 22.09
N PRO A 85 -7.82 15.45 21.61
CA PRO A 85 -7.79 16.90 21.39
C PRO A 85 -7.51 17.68 22.69
N MET A 86 -7.99 17.19 23.84
CA MET A 86 -7.73 17.82 25.15
C MET A 86 -6.25 17.75 25.53
N ASP A 87 -5.58 16.63 25.26
CA ASP A 87 -4.15 16.47 25.56
C ASP A 87 -3.28 17.42 24.73
N LEU A 88 -3.69 17.70 23.48
CA LEU A 88 -3.00 18.64 22.60
C LEU A 88 -3.17 20.09 23.05
N ILE A 89 -4.34 20.44 23.62
CA ILE A 89 -4.61 21.74 24.25
C ILE A 89 -3.74 21.91 25.50
N HIS A 90 -3.69 20.91 26.39
CA HIS A 90 -2.85 20.96 27.59
C HIS A 90 -1.36 21.12 27.26
N LYS A 91 -0.92 20.56 26.13
CA LYS A 91 0.44 20.70 25.60
C LYS A 91 0.69 22.02 24.86
N ASN A 92 -0.28 22.93 24.83
CA ASN A 92 -0.23 24.23 24.13
C ASN A 92 0.09 24.14 22.63
N ILE A 93 -0.19 22.99 22.00
CA ILE A 93 -0.03 22.80 20.55
C ILE A 93 -1.26 23.34 19.82
N LEU A 94 -2.44 23.16 20.41
CA LEU A 94 -3.70 23.70 19.89
C LEU A 94 -4.16 24.89 20.77
N PRO A 95 -4.57 26.01 20.15
CA PRO A 95 -5.14 27.12 20.90
C PRO A 95 -6.55 26.79 21.40
N ILE A 96 -6.89 27.30 22.59
CA ILE A 96 -8.26 27.21 23.12
C ILE A 96 -9.10 28.29 22.44
N HIS A 97 -10.07 27.89 21.62
CA HIS A 97 -11.04 28.84 21.06
C HIS A 97 -11.88 29.48 22.17
N SER A 98 -12.18 30.77 22.05
CA SER A 98 -12.83 31.59 23.09
C SER A 98 -14.21 31.06 23.55
N SER A 99 -14.92 30.32 22.69
CA SER A 99 -16.17 29.63 23.01
C SER A 99 -15.98 28.44 23.97
N ILE A 100 -14.86 27.72 23.87
CA ILE A 100 -14.55 26.55 24.70
C ILE A 100 -14.04 26.99 26.08
N LYS A 101 -13.28 28.10 26.13
CA LYS A 101 -12.83 28.71 27.39
C LYS A 101 -14.02 29.07 28.30
N GLN A 102 -15.09 29.62 27.72
CA GLN A 102 -16.31 30.01 28.45
C GLN A 102 -17.11 28.80 28.97
N ALA A 103 -17.19 27.70 28.20
CA ALA A 103 -17.85 26.48 28.64
C ALA A 103 -17.09 25.75 29.78
N ILE A 104 -15.76 25.80 29.78
CA ILE A 104 -14.93 25.22 30.86
C ILE A 104 -15.02 26.06 32.14
N ILE A 105 -15.09 27.40 32.02
CA ILE A 105 -15.19 28.30 33.17
C ILE A 105 -16.63 28.30 33.75
N GLY A 106 -17.66 28.22 32.91
CA GLY A 106 -19.07 28.23 33.34
C GLY A 106 -19.57 26.91 33.97
N THR A 107 -18.87 25.80 33.76
CA THR A 107 -19.27 24.48 34.31
C THR A 107 -18.74 24.19 35.71
N PHE A 108 -17.73 24.93 36.20
CA PHE A 108 -17.19 24.70 37.54
C PHE A 108 -18.03 25.35 38.67
N THR A 109 -18.93 26.29 38.34
CA THR A 109 -19.75 27.01 39.34
C THR A 109 -21.19 26.50 39.47
N SER A 110 -21.65 25.57 38.64
CA SER A 110 -23.03 25.09 38.72
C SER A 110 -23.21 23.66 38.21
N ASN A 111 -22.73 22.66 38.97
CA ASN A 111 -23.55 21.46 39.20
C ASN A 111 -22.98 20.50 40.25
N THR A 112 -23.42 20.65 41.49
CA THR A 112 -23.45 19.58 42.50
C THR A 112 -24.90 19.19 42.82
N SER A 113 -25.82 19.22 41.85
CA SER A 113 -27.25 18.95 42.14
C SER A 113 -28.04 18.09 41.14
N TYR A 114 -27.47 17.56 40.06
CA TYR A 114 -28.19 16.64 39.18
C TYR A 114 -27.45 15.31 38.97
N LEU A 115 -27.24 14.59 40.07
CA LEU A 115 -26.77 13.21 40.07
C LEU A 115 -27.82 12.31 40.73
N PHE A 116 -29.05 12.31 40.20
CA PHE A 116 -30.05 11.24 40.35
C PHE A 116 -31.30 11.62 39.54
N LYS A 117 -31.50 11.10 38.31
CA LYS A 117 -32.86 10.75 37.86
C LYS A 117 -33.05 9.96 36.58
N HIS A 118 -32.10 9.84 35.65
CA HIS A 118 -32.36 9.06 34.43
C HIS A 118 -31.26 8.04 34.15
N LEU A 119 -31.45 6.85 34.70
CA LEU A 119 -30.76 5.63 34.29
C LEU A 119 -31.67 4.89 33.28
N PRO A 120 -31.38 4.89 31.97
CA PRO A 120 -32.10 4.04 31.03
C PRO A 120 -31.66 2.58 31.18
N ALA A 121 -32.64 1.68 31.15
CA ALA A 121 -32.46 0.24 31.24
C ALA A 121 -31.56 -0.32 30.11
N PRO A 122 -30.85 -1.43 30.35
CA PRO A 122 -30.01 -2.05 29.34
C PRO A 122 -30.89 -2.75 28.29
N VAL A 123 -30.94 -2.19 27.08
CA VAL A 123 -31.51 -2.88 25.91
C VAL A 123 -30.44 -3.75 25.25
N GLY A 124 -30.66 -5.06 25.36
CA GLY A 124 -30.51 -6.07 24.30
C GLY A 124 -29.25 -6.02 23.43
N GLY A 125 -28.39 -7.04 23.62
CA GLY A 125 -27.17 -7.24 22.85
C GLY A 125 -27.37 -7.31 21.34
N VAL A 126 -26.57 -6.50 20.64
CA VAL A 126 -26.30 -6.68 19.21
C VAL A 126 -25.21 -7.74 19.07
N LYS A 127 -25.54 -8.86 18.43
CA LYS A 127 -24.54 -9.82 17.96
C LYS A 127 -23.74 -9.12 16.85
N GLY A 128 -22.56 -8.62 17.19
CA GLY A 128 -21.56 -8.23 16.21
C GLY A 128 -21.09 -9.48 15.47
N GLY A 129 -21.66 -9.70 14.28
CA GLY A 129 -21.11 -10.65 13.32
C GLY A 129 -19.70 -10.19 12.95
N LEU A 130 -18.73 -11.09 13.10
CA LEU A 130 -17.45 -10.96 12.43
C LEU A 130 -17.73 -11.11 10.93
N GLU A 131 -18.00 -10.00 10.26
CA GLU A 131 -17.84 -9.92 8.82
C GLU A 131 -16.36 -9.73 8.52
N CYS A 132 -15.69 -10.88 8.46
CA CYS A 132 -14.39 -11.04 7.86
C CYS A 132 -14.45 -10.36 6.48
N TRP A 133 -13.68 -9.28 6.28
CA TRP A 133 -13.27 -8.89 4.94
C TRP A 133 -12.39 -10.02 4.40
N THR A 134 -13.01 -11.06 3.86
CA THR A 134 -12.32 -12.03 3.03
C THR A 134 -12.00 -11.34 1.71
N PRO A 135 -10.72 -11.22 1.32
CA PRO A 135 -10.40 -10.84 -0.05
C PRO A 135 -10.96 -11.93 -0.96
N SER A 136 -11.83 -11.56 -1.91
CA SER A 136 -12.33 -12.47 -2.92
C SER A 136 -11.17 -13.24 -3.58
N PRO A 137 -11.17 -14.59 -3.57
CA PRO A 137 -10.26 -15.32 -4.41
C PRO A 137 -10.73 -15.16 -5.85
N ALA A 138 -9.96 -14.40 -6.61
CA ALA A 138 -10.13 -14.29 -8.05
C ALA A 138 -10.03 -15.69 -8.71
N CYS A 139 -11.13 -16.10 -9.33
CA CYS A 139 -11.20 -16.79 -10.62
C CYS A 139 -10.08 -17.80 -10.96
N SER A 140 -10.17 -19.00 -10.39
CA SER A 140 -9.79 -20.26 -11.05
C SER A 140 -11.10 -20.90 -11.50
N SER A 141 -11.39 -21.14 -12.77
CA SER A 141 -10.64 -21.97 -13.71
C SER A 141 -11.18 -21.77 -15.13
N GLY A 142 -10.31 -21.39 -16.04
CA GLY A 142 -10.55 -21.44 -17.47
C GLY A 142 -9.31 -22.01 -18.16
N ARG A 143 -9.19 -23.34 -18.18
CA ARG A 143 -8.32 -24.04 -19.13
C ARG A 143 -8.86 -25.42 -19.43
N SER A 144 -8.83 -25.67 -20.74
CA SER A 144 -9.20 -26.85 -21.52
C SER A 144 -8.67 -28.17 -21.00
#